data_AF-A0A519JNC9-F1
#
_entry.id   AF-A0A519JNC9-F1
#
_cell.length_a   1.000
_cell.length_b   1.000
_cell.length_c   1.000
_cell.angle_alpha   90.00
_cell.angle_beta   90.00
_cell.angle_gamma   90.00
#
_symmetry.space_group_name_H-M   'P 1'
#
loop_
_entity.id
_entity.type
_entity.pdbx_description
1 polymer ?
#
loop_
_entity_poly.entity_id
_entity_poly.type
_entity_poly.pdbx_seq_one_letter_code
_entity_poly.pdbx_strand_id
1 'polypeptide(L)'
;IPGWENLTLKEKELVYYLTQAGTAGRDIYWDQNYKYNLSIRKALENIYVNYKGDKDSQDWKNFEIYLKRVWFSNGIHHHYSMDKFKPDFSKEYLTQLMTDTNTTLAPEIVDVLFNDADAKKVNLDESKGLIAGSAVNFYDKGISDADALAFYKAKKSPNADQPYSFGLNSKLVRGTDGKLQEKVWKSGGMYGPAIEKIVYWLEKAKGVAENKPQADALGLLIQYYKTGDLKTWDDYNIAWLNATEGNIDYISGYVEVYNDPLGMRGSYEGVVQIKDFDMSAKLEKISQNAQWFEDNSPLMPEHKKKKVTGVSYKTVIVAGESGDSSPSTPIGVNLPNADWIRAAHGSKSVSLGNIVDAYNNAGGKDRLKEFANDEEEIALEEKYGEFADKLHTALHEVVGHASGQINKGVGTPAETLKSYASTMEEGRADLVGLYYLYNPKLQELGLTDDWKKTGMAAYDGYIRNGLMTQLIRLEPGKDIEEAHMRNRQWVSAWVFEKGKKDNVI
;
A
#
# COMPACT_ATOMS: atom_id res chain seq x y z
N ILE A 1 -13.52 -7.14 -9.37
CA ILE A 1 -13.63 -6.16 -8.27
C ILE A 1 -14.88 -6.52 -7.46
N PRO A 2 -14.76 -7.25 -6.35
CA PRO A 2 -15.89 -7.60 -5.48
C PRO A 2 -16.73 -6.38 -5.09
N GLY A 3 -18.04 -6.53 -4.96
CA GLY A 3 -18.95 -5.43 -4.59
C GLY A 3 -19.24 -4.39 -5.69
N TRP A 4 -18.60 -4.46 -6.87
CA TRP A 4 -18.86 -3.53 -7.99
C TRP A 4 -20.34 -3.50 -8.41
N GLU A 5 -21.01 -4.65 -8.46
CA GLU A 5 -22.41 -4.72 -8.86
C GLU A 5 -23.41 -4.21 -7.81
N ASN A 6 -22.96 -4.01 -6.58
CA ASN A 6 -23.78 -3.43 -5.52
C ASN A 6 -23.83 -1.89 -5.60
N LEU A 7 -22.96 -1.29 -6.42
CA LEU A 7 -22.94 0.16 -6.63
C LEU A 7 -24.07 0.61 -7.56
N THR A 8 -24.71 1.72 -7.20
CA THR A 8 -25.58 2.50 -8.08
C THR A 8 -24.79 3.03 -9.29
N LEU A 9 -25.50 3.43 -10.36
CA LEU A 9 -24.84 4.01 -11.53
C LEU A 9 -24.01 5.25 -11.19
N LYS A 10 -24.52 6.13 -10.31
CA LYS A 10 -23.81 7.34 -9.86
C LYS A 10 -22.50 7.00 -9.14
N GLU A 11 -22.52 5.98 -8.29
CA GLU A 11 -21.31 5.47 -7.62
C GLU A 11 -20.32 4.86 -8.62
N LYS A 12 -20.78 4.08 -9.59
CA LYS A 12 -19.94 3.53 -10.67
C LYS A 12 -19.28 4.65 -11.50
N GLU A 13 -20.01 5.72 -11.79
CA GLU A 13 -19.47 6.93 -12.45
C GLU A 13 -18.40 7.61 -11.59
N LEU A 14 -18.63 7.76 -10.28
CA LEU A 14 -17.65 8.33 -9.36
C LEU A 14 -16.36 7.50 -9.36
N VAL A 15 -16.45 6.17 -9.21
CA VAL A 15 -15.26 5.29 -9.28
C VAL A 15 -14.55 5.43 -10.61
N TYR A 16 -15.28 5.42 -11.73
CA TYR A 16 -14.70 5.59 -13.05
C TYR A 16 -13.92 6.91 -13.17
N TYR A 17 -14.52 8.04 -12.78
CA TYR A 17 -13.86 9.35 -12.86
C TYR A 17 -12.63 9.44 -11.95
N LEU A 18 -12.69 8.88 -10.73
CA LEU A 18 -11.52 8.83 -9.83
C LEU A 18 -10.39 7.98 -10.42
N THR A 19 -10.70 6.82 -11.00
CA THR A 19 -9.70 5.95 -11.65
C THR A 19 -9.06 6.62 -12.86
N GLN A 20 -9.87 7.35 -13.65
CA GLN A 20 -9.37 8.16 -14.77
C GLN A 20 -8.47 9.30 -14.32
N ALA A 21 -8.78 9.95 -13.18
CA ALA A 21 -7.91 10.96 -12.58
C ALA A 21 -6.56 10.36 -12.18
N GLY A 22 -6.55 9.21 -11.49
CA GLY A 22 -5.33 8.48 -11.14
C GLY A 22 -4.47 8.17 -12.37
N THR A 23 -5.08 7.54 -13.38
CA THR A 23 -4.41 7.15 -14.65
C THR A 23 -3.79 8.33 -15.38
N ALA A 24 -4.43 9.50 -15.34
CA ALA A 24 -3.93 10.71 -15.99
C ALA A 24 -2.59 11.19 -15.41
N GLY A 25 -2.27 10.83 -14.16
CA GLY A 25 -0.99 11.14 -13.52
C GLY A 25 0.09 10.09 -13.66
N ARG A 26 -0.14 8.98 -14.40
CA ARG A 26 0.86 7.91 -14.59
C ARG A 26 2.23 8.46 -14.99
N ASP A 27 2.28 9.32 -16.00
CA ASP A 27 3.55 9.83 -16.54
C ASP A 27 4.27 10.79 -15.57
N ILE A 28 3.58 11.35 -14.58
CA ILE A 28 4.21 12.14 -13.50
C ILE A 28 5.14 11.24 -12.69
N TYR A 29 4.65 10.10 -12.22
CA TYR A 29 5.42 9.18 -11.40
C TYR A 29 6.63 8.58 -12.15
N TRP A 30 6.47 8.30 -13.45
CA TRP A 30 7.58 7.87 -14.31
C TRP A 30 8.70 8.92 -14.36
N ASP A 31 8.35 10.19 -14.54
CA ASP A 31 9.33 11.29 -14.57
C ASP A 31 9.94 11.57 -13.20
N GLN A 32 9.17 11.44 -12.11
CA GLN A 32 9.67 11.52 -10.73
C GLN A 32 10.75 10.46 -10.47
N ASN A 33 10.53 9.21 -10.92
CA ASN A 33 11.47 8.11 -10.71
C ASN A 33 12.82 8.32 -11.42
N TYR A 34 12.82 8.91 -12.62
CA TYR A 34 14.06 9.24 -13.34
C TYR A 34 13.76 10.11 -14.57
N LYS A 35 14.56 11.17 -14.78
CA LYS A 35 14.38 12.17 -15.85
C LYS A 35 14.33 11.63 -17.28
N TYR A 36 14.87 10.44 -17.55
CA TYR A 36 14.86 9.85 -18.90
C TYR A 36 13.82 8.73 -19.08
N ASN A 37 13.10 8.35 -18.01
CA ASN A 37 12.17 7.21 -18.03
C ASN A 37 11.11 7.34 -19.12
N LEU A 38 10.53 8.53 -19.32
CA LEU A 38 9.51 8.73 -20.35
C LEU A 38 10.07 8.57 -21.77
N SER A 39 11.29 9.04 -22.03
CA SER A 39 11.96 8.90 -23.33
C SER A 39 12.35 7.45 -23.59
N ILE A 40 12.92 6.77 -22.59
CA ILE A 40 13.29 5.36 -22.64
C ILE A 40 12.05 4.50 -22.89
N ARG A 41 10.99 4.68 -22.08
CA ARG A 41 9.72 3.96 -22.24
C ARG A 41 9.16 4.09 -23.65
N LYS A 42 9.04 5.31 -24.17
CA LYS A 42 8.53 5.56 -25.53
C LYS A 42 9.36 4.88 -26.60
N ALA A 43 10.69 4.91 -26.48
CA ALA A 43 11.58 4.25 -27.42
C ALA A 43 11.39 2.72 -27.40
N LEU A 44 11.44 2.11 -26.22
CA LEU A 44 11.28 0.66 -26.07
C LEU A 44 9.87 0.18 -26.48
N GLU A 45 8.81 0.93 -26.17
CA GLU A 45 7.44 0.65 -26.61
C GLU A 45 7.32 0.72 -28.13
N ASN A 46 7.93 1.73 -28.77
CA ASN A 46 7.93 1.85 -30.23
C ASN A 46 8.65 0.66 -30.89
N ILE A 47 9.79 0.23 -30.35
CA ILE A 47 10.50 -0.97 -30.80
C ILE A 47 9.60 -2.19 -30.66
N TYR A 48 8.99 -2.40 -29.49
CA TYR A 48 8.16 -3.57 -29.20
C TYR A 48 6.99 -3.75 -30.19
N VAL A 49 6.28 -2.66 -30.45
CA VAL A 49 5.11 -2.64 -31.34
C VAL A 49 5.51 -2.81 -32.81
N ASN A 50 6.62 -2.20 -33.24
CA ASN A 50 6.94 -2.07 -34.66
C ASN A 50 7.96 -3.09 -35.16
N TYR A 51 8.75 -3.73 -34.31
CA TYR A 51 9.77 -4.70 -34.74
C TYR A 51 9.12 -5.89 -35.48
N LYS A 52 9.64 -6.17 -36.68
CA LYS A 52 9.18 -7.24 -37.59
C LYS A 52 10.21 -8.35 -37.80
N GLY A 53 11.35 -8.29 -37.14
CA GLY A 53 12.37 -9.34 -37.19
C GLY A 53 12.01 -10.54 -36.30
N ASP A 54 13.00 -11.40 -36.03
CA ASP A 54 12.81 -12.64 -35.27
C ASP A 54 12.53 -12.37 -33.79
N LYS A 55 11.30 -12.69 -33.36
CA LYS A 55 10.83 -12.58 -31.97
C LYS A 55 11.03 -13.87 -31.14
N ASP A 56 11.51 -14.94 -31.75
CA ASP A 56 11.84 -16.19 -31.05
C ASP A 56 13.29 -16.24 -30.58
N SER A 57 14.13 -15.33 -31.09
CA SER A 57 15.52 -15.14 -30.65
C SER A 57 15.65 -14.85 -29.16
N GLN A 58 16.76 -15.30 -28.56
CA GLN A 58 17.02 -15.07 -27.14
C GLN A 58 17.19 -13.58 -26.82
N ASP A 59 17.83 -12.80 -27.69
CA ASP A 59 18.01 -11.36 -27.52
C ASP A 59 16.66 -10.62 -27.50
N TRP A 60 15.71 -11.00 -28.37
CA TRP A 60 14.37 -10.43 -28.34
C TRP A 60 13.63 -10.77 -27.05
N LYS A 61 13.71 -12.02 -26.59
CA LYS A 61 13.11 -12.45 -25.32
C LYS A 61 13.69 -11.65 -24.15
N ASN A 62 15.00 -11.44 -24.14
CA ASN A 62 15.68 -10.63 -23.12
C ASN A 62 15.27 -9.14 -23.20
N PHE A 63 15.11 -8.59 -24.41
CA PHE A 63 14.55 -7.25 -24.63
C PHE A 63 13.12 -7.13 -24.09
N GLU A 64 12.25 -8.10 -24.38
CA GLU A 64 10.87 -8.10 -23.91
C GLU A 64 10.81 -8.21 -22.38
N ILE A 65 11.65 -9.04 -21.76
CA ILE A 65 11.78 -9.13 -20.30
C ILE A 65 12.21 -7.78 -19.71
N TYR A 66 13.21 -7.13 -20.31
CA TYR A 66 13.67 -5.81 -19.85
C TYR A 66 12.56 -4.77 -19.93
N LEU A 67 11.83 -4.69 -21.05
CA LEU A 67 10.68 -3.79 -21.20
C LEU A 67 9.59 -4.07 -20.15
N LYS A 68 9.25 -5.35 -19.91
CA LYS A 68 8.28 -5.74 -18.88
C LYS A 68 8.72 -5.30 -17.48
N ARG A 69 10.01 -5.43 -17.15
CA ARG A 69 10.57 -4.93 -15.88
C ARG A 69 10.49 -3.41 -15.78
N VAL A 70 10.75 -2.71 -16.88
CA VAL A 70 10.63 -1.24 -16.96
C VAL A 70 9.19 -0.80 -16.72
N TRP A 71 8.20 -1.46 -17.35
CA TRP A 71 6.78 -1.22 -17.07
C TRP A 71 6.42 -1.51 -15.62
N PHE A 72 6.85 -2.68 -15.09
CA PHE A 72 6.53 -3.09 -13.72
C PHE A 72 7.08 -2.12 -12.68
N SER A 73 8.26 -1.54 -12.91
CA SER A 73 8.94 -0.70 -11.93
C SER A 73 8.76 0.80 -12.17
N ASN A 74 7.91 1.18 -13.14
CA ASN A 74 7.72 2.56 -13.56
C ASN A 74 9.04 3.31 -13.87
N GLY A 75 10.01 2.59 -14.46
CA GLY A 75 11.34 3.10 -14.74
C GLY A 75 12.42 2.02 -14.91
N ILE A 76 13.66 2.44 -15.15
CA ILE A 76 14.80 1.53 -15.40
C ILE A 76 15.47 0.96 -14.14
N HIS A 77 14.87 1.18 -12.97
CA HIS A 77 15.40 0.73 -11.68
C HIS A 77 14.42 -0.24 -11.03
N HIS A 78 14.95 -1.20 -10.27
CA HIS A 78 14.16 -2.16 -9.52
C HIS A 78 13.29 -1.44 -8.48
N HIS A 79 11.97 -1.66 -8.52
CA HIS A 79 11.01 -1.04 -7.61
C HIS A 79 11.34 -1.27 -6.11
N TYR A 80 11.88 -2.45 -5.76
CA TYR A 80 12.29 -2.79 -4.39
C TYR A 80 13.76 -2.47 -4.04
N SER A 81 14.75 -3.06 -4.73
CA SER A 81 16.17 -2.86 -4.37
C SER A 81 16.75 -1.50 -4.77
N MET A 82 16.02 -0.73 -5.59
CA MET A 82 16.43 0.54 -6.19
C MET A 82 17.56 0.43 -7.22
N ASP A 83 18.10 -0.75 -7.50
CA ASP A 83 19.21 -0.93 -8.44
C ASP A 83 18.76 -0.79 -9.89
N LYS A 84 19.60 -0.15 -10.72
CA LYS A 84 19.35 -0.05 -12.16
C LYS A 84 19.37 -1.44 -12.82
N PHE A 85 18.42 -1.70 -13.70
CA PHE A 85 18.39 -2.93 -14.49
C PHE A 85 19.56 -2.98 -15.45
N LYS A 86 20.23 -4.13 -15.50
CA LYS A 86 21.20 -4.48 -16.54
C LYS A 86 20.45 -5.20 -17.67
N PRO A 87 20.51 -4.71 -18.91
CA PRO A 87 19.97 -5.43 -20.06
C PRO A 87 20.73 -6.74 -20.28
N ASP A 88 20.00 -7.84 -20.52
CA ASP A 88 20.57 -9.14 -20.90
C ASP A 88 20.68 -9.29 -22.44
N PHE A 89 20.84 -8.18 -23.14
CA PHE A 89 21.10 -8.09 -24.58
C PHE A 89 22.15 -7.01 -24.82
N SER A 90 22.81 -7.01 -25.98
CA SER A 90 23.89 -6.06 -26.24
C SER A 90 23.38 -4.67 -26.61
N LYS A 91 24.25 -3.67 -26.42
CA LYS A 91 24.00 -2.29 -26.87
C LYS A 91 23.87 -2.21 -28.39
N GLU A 92 24.66 -3.01 -29.10
CA GLU A 92 24.61 -3.14 -30.55
C GLU A 92 23.25 -3.68 -31.00
N TYR A 93 22.71 -4.67 -30.28
CA TYR A 93 21.38 -5.21 -30.56
C TYR A 93 20.29 -4.15 -30.36
N LEU A 94 20.34 -3.36 -29.26
CA LEU A 94 19.39 -2.25 -29.09
C LEU A 94 19.49 -1.22 -30.22
N THR A 95 20.72 -0.90 -30.65
CA THR A 95 20.97 0.04 -31.75
C THR A 95 20.41 -0.49 -33.07
N GLN A 96 20.53 -1.79 -33.32
CA GLN A 96 19.92 -2.47 -34.46
C GLN A 96 18.39 -2.38 -34.40
N LEU A 97 17.78 -2.74 -33.26
CA LEU A 97 16.33 -2.63 -33.05
C LEU A 97 15.81 -1.20 -33.27
N MET A 98 16.56 -0.21 -32.79
CA MET A 98 16.24 1.20 -33.01
C MET A 98 16.25 1.56 -34.49
N THR A 99 17.26 1.11 -35.24
CA THR A 99 17.37 1.32 -36.69
C THR A 99 16.22 0.66 -37.43
N ASP A 100 15.93 -0.60 -37.14
CA ASP A 100 14.89 -1.39 -37.81
C ASP A 100 13.47 -0.84 -37.61
N THR A 101 13.27 -0.06 -36.54
CA THR A 101 11.97 0.48 -36.15
C THR A 101 11.87 2.00 -36.28
N ASN A 102 12.88 2.65 -36.85
CA ASN A 102 13.02 4.12 -36.91
C ASN A 102 12.83 4.79 -35.53
N THR A 103 13.28 4.13 -34.47
CA THR A 103 13.21 4.63 -33.10
C THR A 103 14.40 5.54 -32.82
N THR A 104 14.14 6.73 -32.28
CA THR A 104 15.20 7.66 -31.86
C THR A 104 15.29 7.70 -30.33
N LEU A 105 16.51 7.58 -29.81
CA LEU A 105 16.86 7.82 -28.42
C LEU A 105 18.26 8.45 -28.39
N ALA A 106 18.46 9.45 -27.52
CA ALA A 106 19.73 10.18 -27.50
C ALA A 106 20.89 9.24 -27.11
N PRO A 107 22.07 9.31 -27.75
CA PRO A 107 23.17 8.37 -27.52
C PRO A 107 23.59 8.28 -26.05
N GLU A 108 23.60 9.40 -25.33
CA GLU A 108 23.91 9.44 -23.90
C GLU A 108 22.88 8.70 -23.04
N ILE A 109 21.61 8.64 -23.47
CA ILE A 109 20.58 7.87 -22.77
C ILE A 109 20.74 6.38 -23.07
N VAL A 110 21.09 6.02 -24.32
CA VAL A 110 21.43 4.64 -24.68
C VAL A 110 22.61 4.17 -23.83
N ASP A 111 23.67 4.96 -23.71
CA ASP A 111 24.84 4.65 -22.89
C ASP A 111 24.49 4.38 -21.43
N VAL A 112 23.59 5.19 -20.84
CA VAL A 112 23.12 5.00 -19.47
C VAL A 112 22.47 3.63 -19.26
N LEU A 113 21.80 3.04 -20.26
CA LEU A 113 21.20 1.71 -20.09
C LEU A 113 22.25 0.60 -19.90
N PHE A 114 23.49 0.80 -20.37
CA PHE A 114 24.53 -0.24 -20.41
C PHE A 114 25.78 0.06 -19.57
N ASN A 115 25.89 1.26 -18.97
CA ASN A 115 27.02 1.65 -18.10
C ASN A 115 26.64 1.65 -16.61
N ASP A 116 27.51 2.15 -15.73
CA ASP A 116 27.28 2.23 -14.27
C ASP A 116 26.75 3.59 -13.78
N ALA A 117 26.41 4.52 -14.68
CA ALA A 117 25.82 5.80 -14.29
C ALA A 117 24.40 5.61 -13.71
N ASP A 118 23.98 6.48 -12.78
CA ASP A 118 22.63 6.45 -12.22
C ASP A 118 22.23 5.05 -11.68
N ALA A 119 23.20 4.35 -11.06
CA ALA A 119 23.09 2.95 -10.66
C ALA A 119 21.98 2.66 -9.62
N LYS A 120 21.57 3.66 -8.85
CA LYS A 120 20.47 3.55 -7.88
C LYS A 120 19.42 4.62 -8.10
N LYS A 121 18.14 4.23 -8.04
CA LYS A 121 16.99 5.14 -7.99
C LYS A 121 17.10 6.02 -6.75
N VAL A 122 17.16 5.37 -5.59
CA VAL A 122 17.32 6.00 -4.28
C VAL A 122 18.58 5.42 -3.61
N ASN A 123 19.48 6.31 -3.22
CA ASN A 123 20.70 5.99 -2.50
C ASN A 123 20.59 6.39 -1.03
N LEU A 124 20.88 5.45 -0.14
CA LEU A 124 20.94 5.66 1.31
C LEU A 124 22.37 5.62 1.87
N ASP A 125 23.37 5.49 0.99
CA ASP A 125 24.79 5.55 1.36
C ASP A 125 25.25 7.00 1.40
N GLU A 126 25.32 7.56 2.62
CA GLU A 126 25.74 8.95 2.86
C GLU A 126 27.12 9.28 2.28
N SER A 127 28.03 8.29 2.17
CA SER A 127 29.38 8.52 1.63
C SER A 127 29.38 8.92 0.16
N LYS A 128 28.30 8.63 -0.57
CA LYS A 128 28.08 9.01 -1.97
C LYS A 128 27.27 10.30 -2.13
N GLY A 129 26.79 10.87 -1.02
CA GLY A 129 25.74 11.88 -1.00
C GLY A 129 24.38 11.26 -1.31
N LEU A 130 23.36 11.61 -0.51
CA LEU A 130 22.02 11.04 -0.64
C LEU A 130 21.36 11.50 -1.94
N ILE A 131 21.38 12.80 -2.23
CA ILE A 131 20.88 13.36 -3.50
C ILE A 131 21.81 12.97 -4.66
N ALA A 132 23.11 13.20 -4.53
CA ALA A 132 24.06 13.01 -5.63
C ALA A 132 24.20 11.55 -6.08
N GLY A 133 24.03 10.60 -5.16
CA GLY A 133 24.02 9.17 -5.46
C GLY A 133 22.69 8.62 -5.96
N SER A 134 21.62 9.43 -5.98
CA SER A 134 20.27 9.00 -6.37
C SER A 134 19.91 9.46 -7.79
N ALA A 135 19.27 8.58 -8.56
CA ALA A 135 18.77 8.90 -9.90
C ALA A 135 17.39 9.61 -9.88
N VAL A 136 16.65 9.56 -8.76
CA VAL A 136 15.33 10.21 -8.68
C VAL A 136 15.36 11.68 -9.09
N ASN A 137 14.30 12.12 -9.76
CA ASN A 137 14.24 13.41 -10.43
C ASN A 137 13.66 14.53 -9.54
N PHE A 138 13.77 14.41 -8.23
CA PHE A 138 13.26 15.39 -7.26
C PHE A 138 14.16 16.62 -7.06
N TYR A 139 15.42 16.51 -7.47
CA TYR A 139 16.43 17.56 -7.37
C TYR A 139 17.15 17.68 -8.72
N ASP A 140 17.47 18.91 -9.14
CA ASP A 140 18.36 19.10 -10.29
C ASP A 140 19.79 18.70 -9.96
N LYS A 141 20.51 18.26 -11.00
CA LYS A 141 21.93 17.88 -10.90
C LYS A 141 22.76 18.99 -10.27
N GLY A 142 23.57 18.64 -9.27
CA GLY A 142 24.47 19.58 -8.59
C GLY A 142 23.88 20.27 -7.35
N ILE A 143 22.67 19.91 -6.93
CA ILE A 143 22.16 20.25 -5.60
C ILE A 143 22.72 19.23 -4.60
N SER A 144 23.31 19.71 -3.51
CA SER A 144 23.82 18.85 -2.43
C SER A 144 22.78 18.63 -1.33
N ASP A 145 22.99 17.62 -0.49
CA ASP A 145 22.15 17.34 0.68
C ASP A 145 22.08 18.57 1.60
N ALA A 146 23.23 19.22 1.84
CA ALA A 146 23.32 20.42 2.67
C ALA A 146 22.57 21.62 2.07
N ASP A 147 22.66 21.82 0.76
CA ASP A 147 21.94 22.88 0.04
C ASP A 147 20.43 22.71 0.21
N ALA A 148 19.92 21.49 0.00
CA ALA A 148 18.49 21.18 0.12
C ALA A 148 18.00 21.34 1.58
N LEU A 149 18.71 20.76 2.54
CA LEU A 149 18.36 20.85 3.97
C LEU A 149 18.37 22.31 4.45
N ALA A 150 19.37 23.11 4.05
CA ALA A 150 19.43 24.52 4.39
C ALA A 150 18.26 25.31 3.79
N PHE A 151 17.90 25.03 2.53
CA PHE A 151 16.77 25.67 1.86
C PHE A 151 15.45 25.44 2.61
N TYR A 152 15.18 24.19 3.04
CA TYR A 152 13.94 23.87 3.74
C TYR A 152 13.93 24.29 5.21
N LYS A 153 15.07 24.22 5.90
CA LYS A 153 15.21 24.73 7.28
C LYS A 153 14.91 26.23 7.39
N ALA A 154 15.13 26.99 6.31
CA ALA A 154 14.84 28.42 6.26
C ALA A 154 13.33 28.74 6.11
N LYS A 155 12.52 27.77 5.65
CA LYS A 155 11.07 27.95 5.53
C LYS A 155 10.41 27.87 6.91
N LYS A 156 9.37 28.68 7.10
CA LYS A 156 8.61 28.73 8.35
C LYS A 156 7.12 28.65 8.04
N SER A 157 6.45 27.74 8.72
CA SER A 157 4.99 27.65 8.70
C SER A 157 4.41 28.84 9.48
N PRO A 158 3.25 29.39 9.07
CA PRO A 158 2.58 30.46 9.82
C PRO A 158 2.25 30.07 11.26
N ASN A 159 1.96 28.79 11.50
CA ASN A 159 1.76 28.20 12.81
C ASN A 159 2.79 27.08 13.01
N ALA A 160 3.57 27.13 14.09
CA ALA A 160 4.60 26.14 14.39
C ALA A 160 4.00 24.79 14.83
N ASP A 161 2.80 24.79 15.43
CA ASP A 161 2.08 23.59 15.87
C ASP A 161 1.34 22.90 14.72
N GLN A 162 1.28 23.54 13.54
CA GLN A 162 0.64 23.03 12.33
C GLN A 162 1.60 23.22 11.14
N PRO A 163 2.75 22.52 11.13
CA PRO A 163 3.76 22.72 10.11
C PRO A 163 3.28 22.20 8.75
N TYR A 164 3.50 22.99 7.70
CA TYR A 164 3.28 22.55 6.31
C TYR A 164 4.36 21.56 5.87
N SER A 165 3.98 20.61 5.02
CA SER A 165 4.89 19.64 4.39
C SER A 165 5.74 20.29 3.30
N PHE A 166 6.68 21.17 3.67
CA PHE A 166 7.52 21.87 2.70
C PHE A 166 8.32 20.91 1.82
N GLY A 167 8.24 21.12 0.50
CA GLY A 167 8.93 20.30 -0.50
C GLY A 167 8.08 19.16 -1.06
N LEU A 168 6.95 18.82 -0.44
CA LEU A 168 6.13 17.65 -0.81
C LEU A 168 5.77 17.59 -2.30
N ASN A 169 5.42 18.72 -2.90
CA ASN A 169 4.86 18.79 -4.25
C ASN A 169 5.70 19.61 -5.23
N SER A 170 7.03 19.50 -5.14
CA SER A 170 7.91 20.27 -6.02
C SER A 170 9.22 19.60 -6.31
N LYS A 171 9.79 19.95 -7.47
CA LYS A 171 11.20 19.69 -7.77
C LYS A 171 12.06 20.87 -7.32
N LEU A 172 13.14 20.61 -6.60
CA LEU A 172 14.12 21.67 -6.27
C LEU A 172 15.10 21.84 -7.42
N VAL A 173 15.23 23.07 -7.89
CA VAL A 173 16.08 23.43 -9.02
C VAL A 173 16.98 24.60 -8.67
N ARG A 174 18.07 24.76 -9.43
CA ARG A 174 18.85 25.99 -9.41
C ARG A 174 18.34 26.90 -10.53
N GLY A 175 17.83 28.07 -10.16
CA GLY A 175 17.37 29.10 -11.09
C GLY A 175 18.51 29.66 -11.93
N THR A 176 18.16 30.42 -12.97
CA THR A 176 19.13 31.12 -13.82
C THR A 176 19.93 32.18 -13.07
N ASP A 177 19.43 32.63 -11.92
CA ASP A 177 20.11 33.54 -10.98
C ASP A 177 21.05 32.82 -10.00
N GLY A 178 21.20 31.49 -10.12
CA GLY A 178 22.03 30.65 -9.26
C GLY A 178 21.41 30.25 -7.93
N LYS A 179 20.20 30.75 -7.60
CA LYS A 179 19.52 30.45 -6.34
C LYS A 179 18.66 29.20 -6.44
N LEU A 180 18.46 28.54 -5.30
CA LEU A 180 17.54 27.41 -5.21
C LEU A 180 16.10 27.90 -5.25
N GLN A 181 15.26 27.23 -6.02
CA GLN A 181 13.83 27.50 -6.12
C GLN A 181 13.05 26.21 -6.37
N GLU A 182 11.76 26.22 -6.02
CA GLU A 182 10.86 25.10 -6.25
C GLU A 182 10.13 25.25 -7.58
N LYS A 183 10.21 24.23 -8.44
CA LYS A 183 9.26 24.02 -9.53
C LYS A 183 8.08 23.23 -9.00
N VAL A 184 7.08 23.94 -8.51
CA VAL A 184 5.85 23.37 -7.93
C VAL A 184 5.08 22.58 -9.00
N TRP A 185 4.60 21.40 -8.62
CA TRP A 185 3.78 20.53 -9.45
C TRP A 185 2.31 20.95 -9.36
N LYS A 186 1.86 21.70 -10.37
CA LYS A 186 0.51 22.26 -10.43
C LYS A 186 0.08 22.57 -11.87
N SER A 187 -1.19 22.87 -12.08
CA SER A 187 -1.69 23.40 -13.35
C SER A 187 -0.93 24.67 -13.74
N GLY A 188 -0.53 24.78 -15.01
CA GLY A 188 0.35 25.85 -15.50
C GLY A 188 1.80 25.81 -14.96
N GLY A 189 2.15 24.82 -14.14
CA GLY A 189 3.49 24.60 -13.58
C GLY A 189 4.18 23.35 -14.15
N MET A 190 5.08 22.77 -13.37
CA MET A 190 5.69 21.49 -13.72
C MET A 190 4.62 20.39 -13.68
N TYR A 191 4.62 19.52 -14.70
CA TYR A 191 3.55 18.54 -14.97
C TYR A 191 2.16 19.10 -15.32
N GLY A 192 2.04 20.40 -15.59
CA GLY A 192 0.78 21.09 -15.88
C GLY A 192 -0.17 20.34 -16.82
N PRO A 193 0.26 19.86 -18.01
CA PRO A 193 -0.63 19.14 -18.93
C PRO A 193 -1.25 17.86 -18.35
N ALA A 194 -0.51 17.09 -17.55
CA ALA A 194 -1.04 15.90 -16.89
C ALA A 194 -1.99 16.29 -15.74
N ILE A 195 -1.62 17.31 -14.95
CA ILE A 195 -2.41 17.83 -13.85
C ILE A 195 -3.75 18.43 -14.32
N GLU A 196 -3.78 19.08 -15.47
CA GLU A 196 -5.03 19.57 -16.09
C GLU A 196 -5.99 18.42 -16.43
N LYS A 197 -5.46 17.26 -16.84
CA LYS A 197 -6.27 16.05 -17.06
C LYS A 197 -6.74 15.43 -15.76
N ILE A 198 -5.90 15.40 -14.72
CA ILE A 198 -6.31 14.99 -13.37
C ILE A 198 -7.47 15.87 -12.89
N VAL A 199 -7.30 17.19 -12.94
CA VAL A 199 -8.32 18.18 -12.56
C VAL A 199 -9.61 18.00 -13.34
N TYR A 200 -9.55 17.79 -14.66
CA TYR A 200 -10.73 17.54 -15.48
C TYR A 200 -11.56 16.36 -14.95
N TRP A 201 -10.91 15.24 -14.63
CA TRP A 201 -11.60 14.06 -14.11
C TRP A 201 -12.08 14.24 -12.67
N LEU A 202 -11.33 14.95 -11.83
CA LEU A 202 -11.77 15.27 -10.47
C LEU A 202 -13.00 16.20 -10.45
N GLU A 203 -13.10 17.17 -11.37
CA GLU A 203 -14.31 18.01 -11.50
C GLU A 203 -15.53 17.17 -11.91
N LYS A 204 -15.35 16.15 -12.77
CA LYS A 204 -16.40 15.18 -13.09
C LYS A 204 -16.79 14.34 -11.86
N ALA A 205 -15.81 13.80 -11.14
CA ALA A 205 -16.00 13.06 -9.89
C ALA A 205 -16.79 13.88 -8.86
N LYS A 206 -16.40 15.14 -8.66
CA LYS A 206 -17.09 16.06 -7.75
C LYS A 206 -18.57 16.25 -8.11
N GLY A 207 -18.91 16.29 -9.41
CA GLY A 207 -20.29 16.40 -9.89
C GLY A 207 -21.17 15.19 -9.55
N VAL A 208 -20.56 14.03 -9.28
CA VAL A 208 -21.25 12.78 -8.91
C VAL A 208 -20.86 12.28 -7.52
N ALA A 209 -20.30 13.15 -6.67
CA ALA A 209 -19.98 12.81 -5.28
C ALA A 209 -21.23 12.30 -4.53
N GLU A 210 -21.01 11.35 -3.64
CA GLU A 210 -22.06 10.66 -2.86
C GLU A 210 -22.73 11.61 -1.87
N ASN A 211 -21.95 12.53 -1.30
CA ASN A 211 -22.40 13.49 -0.30
C ASN A 211 -21.59 14.79 -0.36
N LYS A 212 -22.08 15.82 0.36
CA LYS A 212 -21.46 17.15 0.40
C LYS A 212 -20.03 17.14 0.97
N PRO A 213 -19.72 16.47 2.10
CA PRO A 213 -18.35 16.38 2.61
C PRO A 213 -17.36 15.82 1.58
N GLN A 214 -17.72 14.76 0.86
CA GLN A 214 -16.88 14.18 -0.21
C GLN A 214 -16.70 15.17 -1.38
N ALA A 215 -17.75 15.89 -1.78
CA ALA A 215 -17.68 16.91 -2.83
C ALA A 215 -16.80 18.11 -2.43
N ASP A 216 -16.85 18.52 -1.17
CA ASP A 216 -16.05 19.62 -0.62
C ASP A 216 -14.56 19.22 -0.57
N ALA A 217 -14.25 18.00 -0.10
CA ALA A 217 -12.90 17.43 -0.13
C ALA A 217 -12.34 17.36 -1.56
N LEU A 218 -13.11 16.84 -2.52
CA LEU A 218 -12.72 16.85 -3.94
C LEU A 218 -12.47 18.27 -4.46
N GLY A 219 -13.27 19.24 -4.02
CA GLY A 219 -13.08 20.66 -4.34
C GLY A 219 -11.73 21.21 -3.87
N LEU A 220 -11.33 20.89 -2.65
CA LEU A 220 -10.02 21.27 -2.09
C LEU A 220 -8.87 20.57 -2.81
N LEU A 221 -9.01 19.28 -3.14
CA LEU A 221 -8.00 18.56 -3.93
C LEU A 221 -7.79 19.19 -5.32
N ILE A 222 -8.88 19.56 -6.00
CA ILE A 222 -8.83 20.28 -7.27
C ILE A 222 -8.11 21.62 -7.10
N GLN A 223 -8.42 22.37 -6.04
CA GLN A 223 -7.77 23.64 -5.74
C GLN A 223 -6.27 23.44 -5.47
N TYR A 224 -5.89 22.40 -4.74
CA TYR A 224 -4.50 22.04 -4.51
C TYR A 224 -3.76 21.78 -5.82
N TYR A 225 -4.32 20.95 -6.73
CA TYR A 225 -3.70 20.72 -8.04
C TYR A 225 -3.62 21.99 -8.92
N LYS A 226 -4.58 22.91 -8.79
CA LYS A 226 -4.56 24.19 -9.52
C LYS A 226 -3.51 25.16 -8.97
N THR A 227 -3.32 25.20 -7.65
CA THR A 227 -2.53 26.25 -6.97
C THR A 227 -1.15 25.79 -6.52
N GLY A 228 -0.99 24.50 -6.23
CA GLY A 228 0.18 23.89 -5.58
C GLY A 228 0.35 24.29 -4.11
N ASP A 229 -0.68 24.86 -3.47
CA ASP A 229 -0.59 25.42 -2.12
C ASP A 229 -0.66 24.34 -1.02
N LEU A 230 0.34 24.29 -0.16
CA LEU A 230 0.45 23.28 0.91
C LEU A 230 -0.55 23.50 2.05
N LYS A 231 -1.04 24.72 2.26
CA LYS A 231 -2.15 24.93 3.20
C LYS A 231 -3.43 24.27 2.67
N THR A 232 -3.72 24.43 1.37
CA THR A 232 -4.86 23.78 0.72
C THR A 232 -4.75 22.25 0.76
N TRP A 233 -3.52 21.70 0.71
CA TRP A 233 -3.27 20.28 0.94
C TRP A 233 -3.66 19.85 2.36
N ASP A 234 -3.27 20.59 3.39
CA ASP A 234 -3.67 20.29 4.77
C ASP A 234 -5.19 20.43 4.96
N ASP A 235 -5.80 21.49 4.42
CA ASP A 235 -7.25 21.69 4.44
C ASP A 235 -7.99 20.52 3.75
N TYR A 236 -7.47 20.04 2.60
CA TYR A 236 -7.97 18.87 1.90
C TYR A 236 -7.91 17.61 2.78
N ASN A 237 -6.76 17.34 3.40
CA ASN A 237 -6.60 16.15 4.24
C ASN A 237 -7.55 16.15 5.44
N ILE A 238 -7.77 17.31 6.07
CA ILE A 238 -8.76 17.46 7.16
C ILE A 238 -10.18 17.22 6.63
N ALA A 239 -10.54 17.80 5.47
CA ALA A 239 -11.85 17.57 4.87
C ALA A 239 -12.06 16.10 4.48
N TRP A 240 -11.05 15.45 3.93
CA TRP A 240 -11.06 14.04 3.55
C TRP A 240 -11.21 13.11 4.77
N LEU A 241 -10.53 13.40 5.88
CA LEU A 241 -10.69 12.65 7.14
C LEU A 241 -12.12 12.71 7.66
N ASN A 242 -12.75 13.89 7.58
CA ASN A 242 -14.12 14.09 8.04
C ASN A 242 -15.18 13.53 7.08
N ALA A 243 -14.85 13.28 5.81
CA ALA A 243 -15.72 12.61 4.85
C ALA A 243 -15.69 11.09 5.07
N THR A 244 -16.47 10.60 6.04
CA THR A 244 -16.52 9.18 6.44
C THR A 244 -17.73 8.43 5.92
N GLU A 245 -18.77 9.14 5.49
CA GLU A 245 -19.97 8.57 4.88
C GLU A 245 -19.77 8.26 3.39
N GLY A 246 -20.45 7.24 2.90
CA GLY A 246 -20.40 6.80 1.50
C GLY A 246 -19.77 5.42 1.33
N ASN A 247 -19.88 4.89 0.12
CA ASN A 247 -19.34 3.62 -0.30
C ASN A 247 -18.01 3.77 -1.05
N ILE A 248 -17.62 4.98 -1.44
CA ILE A 248 -16.39 5.21 -2.22
C ILE A 248 -15.46 6.15 -1.46
N ASP A 249 -14.19 5.75 -1.37
CA ASP A 249 -13.10 6.57 -0.84
C ASP A 249 -11.95 6.56 -1.85
N TYR A 250 -10.99 7.45 -1.67
CA TYR A 250 -9.86 7.56 -2.59
C TYR A 250 -8.62 8.15 -1.93
N ILE A 251 -7.47 7.81 -2.51
CA ILE A 251 -6.21 8.50 -2.33
C ILE A 251 -5.84 9.06 -3.70
N SER A 252 -5.42 10.32 -3.75
CA SER A 252 -4.93 10.97 -4.97
C SER A 252 -4.09 12.17 -4.57
N GLY A 253 -2.81 12.16 -4.94
CA GLY A 253 -1.90 13.23 -4.52
C GLY A 253 -0.42 12.89 -4.67
N TYR A 254 0.40 13.71 -4.02
CA TYR A 254 1.81 13.44 -3.75
C TYR A 254 1.91 13.04 -2.29
N VAL A 255 2.03 11.73 -2.01
CA VAL A 255 1.67 11.20 -0.68
C VAL A 255 2.89 10.68 0.07
N GLU A 256 3.47 9.59 -0.41
CA GLU A 256 4.57 8.92 0.28
C GLU A 256 5.94 9.45 -0.15
N VAL A 257 6.84 9.61 0.82
CA VAL A 257 8.16 10.22 0.61
C VAL A 257 9.30 9.21 0.47
N TYR A 258 8.98 7.91 0.35
CA TYR A 258 9.97 6.82 0.33
C TYR A 258 10.98 6.92 -0.82
N ASN A 259 10.56 7.49 -1.95
CA ASN A 259 11.43 7.65 -3.10
C ASN A 259 12.33 8.89 -3.02
N ASP A 260 12.15 9.76 -2.02
CA ASP A 260 13.06 10.88 -1.80
C ASP A 260 14.20 10.47 -0.87
N PRO A 261 15.47 10.56 -1.29
CA PRO A 261 16.61 10.26 -0.41
C PRO A 261 16.67 11.13 0.86
N LEU A 262 15.99 12.29 0.90
CA LEU A 262 15.84 13.12 2.10
C LEU A 262 14.46 13.00 2.77
N GLY A 263 13.53 12.21 2.23
CA GLY A 263 12.19 11.99 2.79
C GLY A 263 11.29 13.23 2.81
N MET A 264 11.37 14.12 1.81
CA MET A 264 10.61 15.37 1.75
C MET A 264 9.59 15.45 0.60
N ARG A 265 9.89 14.89 -0.58
CA ARG A 265 9.03 14.93 -1.78
C ARG A 265 8.12 13.72 -1.83
N GLY A 266 6.84 13.95 -2.12
CA GLY A 266 5.85 12.88 -2.29
C GLY A 266 5.86 12.30 -3.70
N SER A 267 5.87 10.98 -3.81
CA SER A 267 5.52 10.28 -5.05
C SER A 267 4.06 10.56 -5.43
N TYR A 268 3.78 10.73 -6.72
CA TYR A 268 2.40 10.72 -7.20
C TYR A 268 1.81 9.32 -7.04
N GLU A 269 0.65 9.22 -6.42
CA GLU A 269 -0.11 7.97 -6.31
C GLU A 269 -1.62 8.21 -6.35
N GLY A 270 -2.35 7.14 -6.65
CA GLY A 270 -3.78 7.11 -6.46
C GLY A 270 -4.31 5.71 -6.26
N VAL A 271 -5.27 5.58 -5.34
CA VAL A 271 -5.96 4.34 -5.00
C VAL A 271 -7.45 4.65 -4.90
N VAL A 272 -8.28 4.00 -5.70
CA VAL A 272 -9.75 4.15 -5.64
C VAL A 272 -10.32 2.96 -4.88
N GLN A 273 -11.08 3.25 -3.84
CA GLN A 273 -11.52 2.27 -2.86
C GLN A 273 -13.04 2.21 -2.83
N ILE A 274 -13.58 1.00 -2.84
CA ILE A 274 -14.99 0.70 -2.63
C ILE A 274 -15.12 0.06 -1.26
N LYS A 275 -16.18 0.39 -0.53
CA LYS A 275 -16.55 -0.29 0.71
C LYS A 275 -16.65 -1.78 0.46
N ASP A 276 -15.97 -2.58 1.27
CA ASP A 276 -16.23 -4.01 1.29
C ASP A 276 -17.59 -4.25 1.95
N PHE A 277 -18.64 -4.40 1.14
CA PHE A 277 -20.02 -4.56 1.61
C PHE A 277 -20.20 -5.81 2.46
N ASP A 278 -19.54 -6.91 2.09
CA ASP A 278 -19.63 -8.18 2.79
C ASP A 278 -18.90 -8.10 4.13
N MET A 279 -17.65 -7.64 4.13
CA MET A 279 -16.88 -7.46 5.36
C MET A 279 -17.55 -6.43 6.28
N SER A 280 -18.02 -5.30 5.74
CA SER A 280 -18.70 -4.28 6.54
C SER A 280 -19.96 -4.82 7.23
N ALA A 281 -20.77 -5.63 6.54
CA ALA A 281 -21.95 -6.25 7.13
C ALA A 281 -21.58 -7.24 8.25
N LYS A 282 -20.49 -7.99 8.09
CA LYS A 282 -19.94 -8.88 9.13
C LYS A 282 -19.42 -8.09 10.33
N LEU A 283 -18.61 -7.06 10.09
CA LEU A 283 -18.07 -6.17 11.13
C LEU A 283 -19.18 -5.48 11.92
N GLU A 284 -20.26 -5.05 11.26
CA GLU A 284 -21.41 -4.45 11.92
C GLU A 284 -22.09 -5.43 12.89
N LYS A 285 -22.36 -6.66 12.45
CA LYS A 285 -22.93 -7.71 13.32
C LYS A 285 -22.00 -8.02 14.50
N ILE A 286 -20.70 -8.12 14.27
CA ILE A 286 -19.70 -8.37 15.33
C ILE A 286 -19.66 -7.20 16.31
N SER A 287 -19.59 -5.96 15.81
CA SER A 287 -19.52 -4.73 16.62
C SER A 287 -20.78 -4.54 17.47
N GLN A 288 -21.97 -4.78 16.93
CA GLN A 288 -23.23 -4.76 17.70
C GLN A 288 -23.25 -5.78 18.85
N ASN A 289 -22.44 -6.84 18.75
CA ASN A 289 -22.29 -7.88 19.75
C ASN A 289 -20.94 -7.80 20.50
N ALA A 290 -20.16 -6.74 20.35
CA ALA A 290 -18.82 -6.61 20.94
C ALA A 290 -18.81 -6.84 22.46
N GLN A 291 -19.85 -6.36 23.16
CA GLN A 291 -19.99 -6.59 24.59
C GLN A 291 -20.22 -8.07 24.93
N TRP A 292 -20.98 -8.80 24.10
CA TRP A 292 -21.18 -10.24 24.31
C TRP A 292 -19.85 -10.98 24.20
N PHE A 293 -19.02 -10.63 23.22
CA PHE A 293 -17.69 -11.22 23.10
C PHE A 293 -16.81 -10.89 24.32
N GLU A 294 -16.78 -9.65 24.78
CA GLU A 294 -16.01 -9.31 26.00
C GLU A 294 -16.49 -10.09 27.24
N ASP A 295 -17.80 -10.13 27.48
CA ASP A 295 -18.40 -10.79 28.63
C ASP A 295 -18.14 -12.30 28.61
N ASN A 296 -18.18 -12.92 27.43
CA ASN A 296 -17.96 -14.36 27.23
C ASN A 296 -16.51 -14.71 26.85
N SER A 297 -15.56 -13.79 27.07
CA SER A 297 -14.13 -14.07 26.85
C SER A 297 -13.54 -14.92 27.97
N PRO A 298 -12.47 -15.69 27.70
CA PRO A 298 -11.74 -16.43 28.72
C PRO A 298 -10.87 -15.54 29.62
N LEU A 299 -10.89 -14.22 29.43
CA LEU A 299 -10.15 -13.27 30.26
C LEU A 299 -10.62 -13.33 31.72
N MET A 300 -9.71 -13.00 32.64
CA MET A 300 -10.09 -12.83 34.05
C MET A 300 -11.05 -11.64 34.21
N PRO A 301 -12.04 -11.69 35.13
CA PRO A 301 -13.04 -10.64 35.28
C PRO A 301 -12.49 -9.22 35.43
N GLU A 302 -11.37 -9.05 36.13
CA GLU A 302 -10.68 -7.76 36.32
C GLU A 302 -10.09 -7.19 35.02
N HIS A 303 -9.76 -8.05 34.06
CA HIS A 303 -9.23 -7.67 32.77
C HIS A 303 -10.33 -7.41 31.74
N LYS A 304 -11.61 -7.62 32.06
CA LYS A 304 -12.73 -7.34 31.15
C LYS A 304 -13.18 -5.89 31.24
N LYS A 305 -13.47 -5.27 30.11
CA LYS A 305 -14.13 -3.97 30.02
C LYS A 305 -15.59 -4.10 30.42
N LYS A 306 -16.04 -3.21 31.33
CA LYS A 306 -17.47 -3.08 31.68
C LYS A 306 -18.34 -2.59 30.53
N LYS A 307 -17.75 -1.85 29.61
CA LYS A 307 -18.39 -1.33 28.39
C LYS A 307 -17.36 -1.29 27.28
N VAL A 308 -17.57 -2.07 26.24
CA VAL A 308 -16.79 -2.01 25.02
C VAL A 308 -17.38 -0.98 24.08
N THR A 309 -16.53 -0.11 23.55
CA THR A 309 -16.84 0.73 22.40
C THR A 309 -16.32 0.00 21.16
N GLY A 310 -17.18 -0.26 20.19
CA GLY A 310 -16.79 -0.92 18.94
C GLY A 310 -15.67 -0.15 18.24
N VAL A 311 -14.67 -0.87 17.75
CA VAL A 311 -13.58 -0.32 16.95
C VAL A 311 -14.00 -0.30 15.48
N SER A 312 -13.83 0.83 14.80
CA SER A 312 -14.06 0.92 13.36
C SER A 312 -12.80 0.49 12.60
N TYR A 313 -12.73 -0.78 12.22
CA TYR A 313 -11.77 -1.26 11.23
C TYR A 313 -12.38 -1.15 9.83
N LYS A 314 -11.62 -0.65 8.86
CA LYS A 314 -12.12 -0.44 7.49
C LYS A 314 -11.30 -1.26 6.49
N THR A 315 -11.81 -2.43 6.13
CA THR A 315 -11.38 -3.16 4.93
C THR A 315 -12.07 -2.57 3.72
N VAL A 316 -11.32 -2.38 2.63
CA VAL A 316 -11.83 -1.84 1.37
C VAL A 316 -11.47 -2.74 0.20
N ILE A 317 -12.24 -2.62 -0.88
CA ILE A 317 -11.99 -3.23 -2.18
C ILE A 317 -11.37 -2.18 -3.10
N VAL A 318 -10.15 -2.41 -3.56
CA VAL A 318 -9.47 -1.59 -4.55
C VAL A 318 -10.12 -1.76 -5.93
N ALA A 319 -10.57 -0.64 -6.51
CA ALA A 319 -11.16 -0.57 -7.84
C ALA A 319 -10.17 -0.11 -8.92
N GLY A 320 -9.13 0.63 -8.54
CA GLY A 320 -8.10 1.11 -9.45
C GLY A 320 -6.91 1.71 -8.69
N GLU A 321 -5.72 1.54 -9.24
CA GLU A 321 -4.46 2.04 -8.68
C GLU A 321 -3.63 2.74 -9.76
N SER A 322 -2.80 3.69 -9.34
CA SER A 322 -1.93 4.44 -10.24
C SER A 322 -0.74 5.02 -9.49
N GLY A 323 0.33 5.35 -10.21
CA GLY A 323 1.53 5.95 -9.63
C GLY A 323 2.28 4.96 -8.73
N ASP A 324 2.71 5.39 -7.56
CA ASP A 324 3.50 4.58 -6.61
C ASP A 324 2.75 3.34 -6.09
N SER A 325 1.42 3.31 -6.19
CA SER A 325 0.59 2.15 -5.79
C SER A 325 0.36 1.14 -6.92
N SER A 326 0.97 1.28 -8.11
CA SER A 326 0.75 0.32 -9.22
C SER A 326 1.95 0.18 -10.15
N PRO A 327 2.29 -1.04 -10.64
CA PRO A 327 1.64 -2.32 -10.36
C PRO A 327 2.13 -3.01 -9.08
N SER A 328 3.19 -2.50 -8.44
CA SER A 328 3.56 -2.90 -7.09
C SER A 328 2.72 -2.09 -6.10
N THR A 329 1.81 -2.75 -5.37
CA THR A 329 0.83 -2.08 -4.50
C THR A 329 1.08 -2.41 -3.01
N PRO A 330 0.80 -1.49 -2.07
CA PRO A 330 0.72 -1.83 -0.66
C PRO A 330 -0.46 -2.78 -0.38
N ILE A 331 -0.47 -3.41 0.80
CA ILE A 331 -1.62 -4.19 1.29
C ILE A 331 -2.49 -3.41 2.29
N GLY A 332 -2.01 -2.26 2.75
CA GLY A 332 -2.72 -1.36 3.66
C GLY A 332 -2.04 0.00 3.69
N VAL A 333 -2.80 1.04 4.06
CA VAL A 333 -2.35 2.43 4.07
C VAL A 333 -2.93 3.16 5.28
N ASN A 334 -2.19 4.13 5.84
CA ASN A 334 -2.60 4.89 7.02
C ASN A 334 -2.29 6.38 6.87
N LEU A 335 -3.30 7.16 6.48
CA LEU A 335 -3.16 8.55 6.03
C LEU A 335 -4.04 9.52 6.83
N PRO A 336 -3.70 10.82 6.86
CA PRO A 336 -2.57 11.47 6.19
C PRO A 336 -1.24 11.28 6.92
N ASN A 337 -0.15 11.73 6.28
CA ASN A 337 1.22 11.67 6.82
C ASN A 337 1.57 12.82 7.77
N ALA A 338 0.83 13.93 7.77
CA ALA A 338 1.11 15.06 8.65
C ALA A 338 0.75 14.74 10.12
N ASP A 339 1.76 14.61 10.97
CA ASP A 339 1.61 14.20 12.38
C ASP A 339 0.64 15.09 13.16
N TRP A 340 0.66 16.41 12.93
CA TRP A 340 -0.23 17.33 13.63
C TRP A 340 -1.70 17.10 13.24
N ILE A 341 -1.97 16.78 11.97
CA ILE A 341 -3.32 16.44 11.51
C ILE A 341 -3.76 15.13 12.15
N ARG A 342 -2.88 14.11 12.18
CA ARG A 342 -3.17 12.84 12.84
C ARG A 342 -3.50 13.02 14.32
N ALA A 343 -2.71 13.84 15.01
CA ALA A 343 -2.90 14.11 16.43
C ALA A 343 -4.21 14.86 16.73
N ALA A 344 -4.58 15.83 15.88
CA ALA A 344 -5.75 16.70 16.11
C ALA A 344 -7.06 16.16 15.51
N HIS A 345 -6.98 15.42 14.41
CA HIS A 345 -8.13 15.02 13.58
C HIS A 345 -8.21 13.51 13.33
N GLY A 346 -7.22 12.73 13.77
CA GLY A 346 -7.15 11.29 13.56
C GLY A 346 -6.56 10.90 12.21
N SER A 347 -6.66 9.62 11.88
CA SER A 347 -6.21 9.06 10.59
C SER A 347 -7.21 8.03 10.07
N LYS A 348 -7.13 7.73 8.76
CA LYS A 348 -7.82 6.60 8.14
C LYS A 348 -6.79 5.51 7.88
N SER A 349 -6.91 4.40 8.61
CA SER A 349 -6.14 3.18 8.37
C SER A 349 -7.04 2.20 7.62
N VAL A 350 -6.62 1.76 6.43
CA VAL A 350 -7.41 0.86 5.58
C VAL A 350 -6.57 -0.32 5.12
N SER A 351 -7.19 -1.50 5.11
CA SER A 351 -6.64 -2.73 4.53
C SER A 351 -7.23 -2.96 3.14
N LEU A 352 -6.38 -3.26 2.16
CA LEU A 352 -6.76 -3.45 0.75
C LEU A 352 -7.16 -4.92 0.54
N GLY A 353 -8.38 -5.27 0.96
CA GLY A 353 -8.84 -6.65 1.12
C GLY A 353 -8.71 -7.51 -0.13
N ASN A 354 -9.16 -7.02 -1.29
CA ASN A 354 -9.06 -7.79 -2.54
C ASN A 354 -7.62 -7.93 -3.07
N ILE A 355 -6.70 -7.05 -2.68
CA ILE A 355 -5.28 -7.18 -3.01
C ILE A 355 -4.67 -8.28 -2.14
N VAL A 356 -4.94 -8.26 -0.84
CA VAL A 356 -4.55 -9.34 0.10
C VAL A 356 -5.11 -10.68 -0.37
N ASP A 357 -6.40 -10.73 -0.70
CA ASP A 357 -7.05 -11.92 -1.24
C ASP A 357 -6.37 -12.42 -2.53
N ALA A 358 -6.02 -11.51 -3.44
CA ALA A 358 -5.34 -11.87 -4.68
C ALA A 358 -3.95 -12.46 -4.42
N TYR A 359 -3.18 -11.89 -3.48
CA TYR A 359 -1.89 -12.45 -3.06
C TYR A 359 -2.04 -13.85 -2.46
N ASN A 360 -3.02 -14.04 -1.57
CA ASN A 360 -3.27 -15.34 -0.92
C ASN A 360 -3.68 -16.41 -1.96
N ASN A 361 -4.45 -16.03 -2.98
CA ASN A 361 -4.97 -16.96 -3.98
C ASN A 361 -4.07 -17.18 -5.21
N ALA A 362 -3.05 -16.33 -5.43
CA ALA A 362 -2.17 -16.44 -6.61
C ALA A 362 -1.30 -17.71 -6.62
N GLY A 363 -1.07 -18.34 -5.46
CA GLY A 363 -0.23 -19.53 -5.33
C GLY A 363 -0.84 -20.84 -5.83
N GLY A 364 -2.11 -20.84 -6.22
CA GLY A 364 -2.83 -22.04 -6.63
C GLY A 364 -3.05 -23.05 -5.50
N LYS A 365 -3.67 -24.19 -5.83
CA LYS A 365 -4.04 -25.24 -4.86
C LYS A 365 -2.91 -26.22 -4.55
N ASP A 366 -1.81 -26.18 -5.30
CA ASP A 366 -0.75 -27.20 -5.18
C ASP A 366 0.01 -27.10 -3.85
N ARG A 367 0.17 -25.87 -3.33
CA ARG A 367 0.75 -25.67 -1.99
C ARG A 367 -0.14 -26.27 -0.90
N LEU A 368 -1.45 -26.04 -0.98
CA LEU A 368 -2.43 -26.62 -0.07
C LEU A 368 -2.32 -28.16 -0.08
N LYS A 369 -2.28 -28.77 -1.27
CA LYS A 369 -2.18 -30.24 -1.42
C LYS A 369 -0.86 -30.82 -0.93
N GLU A 370 0.23 -30.09 -1.04
CA GLU A 370 1.56 -30.55 -0.61
C GLU A 370 1.71 -30.51 0.92
N PHE A 371 1.11 -29.53 1.58
CA PHE A 371 1.40 -29.22 2.99
C PHE A 371 0.22 -29.43 3.95
N ALA A 372 -0.98 -29.75 3.45
CA ALA A 372 -2.09 -30.20 4.29
C ALA A 372 -1.83 -31.60 4.86
N ASN A 373 -2.42 -31.87 6.02
CA ASN A 373 -2.37 -33.14 6.70
C ASN A 373 -3.10 -34.25 5.93
N ASP A 374 -4.30 -33.97 5.43
CA ASP A 374 -5.17 -34.95 4.79
C ASP A 374 -6.17 -34.34 3.81
N GLU A 375 -6.98 -35.20 3.19
CA GLU A 375 -8.02 -34.80 2.23
C GLU A 375 -9.16 -34.00 2.87
N GLU A 376 -9.40 -34.16 4.18
CA GLU A 376 -10.44 -33.41 4.90
C GLU A 376 -10.00 -31.96 5.09
N GLU A 377 -8.76 -31.71 5.54
CA GLU A 377 -8.19 -30.35 5.62
C GLU A 377 -8.25 -29.67 4.25
N ILE A 378 -7.86 -30.37 3.18
CA ILE A 378 -7.89 -29.81 1.82
C ILE A 378 -9.33 -29.43 1.45
N ALA A 379 -10.31 -30.31 1.67
CA ALA A 379 -11.70 -30.04 1.34
C ALA A 379 -12.30 -28.90 2.17
N LEU A 380 -11.92 -28.79 3.44
CA LEU A 380 -12.35 -27.71 4.33
C LEU A 380 -11.72 -26.38 3.95
N GLU A 381 -10.41 -26.33 3.68
CA GLU A 381 -9.73 -25.12 3.24
C GLU A 381 -10.29 -24.61 1.91
N GLU A 382 -10.51 -25.50 0.94
CA GLU A 382 -11.08 -25.10 -0.36
C GLU A 382 -12.50 -24.53 -0.24
N LYS A 383 -13.28 -24.98 0.76
CA LYS A 383 -14.67 -24.56 0.93
C LYS A 383 -14.82 -23.38 1.89
N TYR A 384 -14.05 -23.36 2.96
CA TYR A 384 -14.22 -22.44 4.09
C TYR A 384 -13.00 -21.56 4.36
N GLY A 385 -11.79 -21.89 3.87
CA GLY A 385 -10.54 -21.21 4.23
C GLY A 385 -10.57 -19.70 3.99
N GLU A 386 -10.87 -19.27 2.76
CA GLU A 386 -10.96 -17.83 2.43
C GLU A 386 -11.99 -17.09 3.31
N PHE A 387 -13.14 -17.73 3.53
CA PHE A 387 -14.19 -17.17 4.36
C PHE A 387 -13.76 -17.09 5.85
N ALA A 388 -13.06 -18.12 6.33
CA ALA A 388 -12.58 -18.24 7.69
C ALA A 388 -11.48 -17.22 7.99
N ASP A 389 -10.55 -16.99 7.05
CA ASP A 389 -9.51 -15.95 7.13
C ASP A 389 -10.11 -14.54 7.24
N LYS A 390 -11.13 -14.27 6.42
CA LYS A 390 -11.88 -13.00 6.45
C LYS A 390 -12.57 -12.80 7.80
N LEU A 391 -13.22 -13.85 8.31
CA LEU A 391 -13.91 -13.78 9.60
C LEU A 391 -12.93 -13.71 10.79
N HIS A 392 -11.76 -14.37 10.67
CA HIS A 392 -10.66 -14.27 11.63
C HIS A 392 -10.16 -12.85 11.74
N THR A 393 -9.84 -12.24 10.60
CA THR A 393 -9.40 -10.83 10.51
C THR A 393 -10.45 -9.90 11.12
N ALA A 394 -11.74 -10.10 10.79
CA ALA A 394 -12.83 -9.33 11.36
C ALA A 394 -12.89 -9.41 12.90
N LEU A 395 -12.74 -10.61 13.46
CA LEU A 395 -12.73 -10.82 14.91
C LEU A 395 -11.45 -10.28 15.56
N HIS A 396 -10.28 -10.46 14.93
CA HIS A 396 -8.99 -9.93 15.37
C HIS A 396 -9.07 -8.40 15.54
N GLU A 397 -9.58 -7.70 14.53
CA GLU A 397 -9.58 -6.25 14.50
C GLU A 397 -10.66 -5.63 15.42
N VAL A 398 -11.89 -6.17 15.40
CA VAL A 398 -13.03 -5.56 16.11
C VAL A 398 -13.24 -6.11 17.51
N VAL A 399 -12.84 -7.35 17.78
CA VAL A 399 -12.94 -7.97 19.11
C VAL A 399 -11.56 -8.11 19.74
N GLY A 400 -10.57 -8.62 19.01
CA GLY A 400 -9.21 -8.83 19.49
C GLY A 400 -8.61 -7.54 20.04
N HIS A 401 -8.27 -6.56 19.20
CA HIS A 401 -7.70 -5.29 19.66
C HIS A 401 -8.62 -4.49 20.59
N ALA A 402 -9.94 -4.61 20.42
CA ALA A 402 -10.91 -3.89 21.25
C ALA A 402 -11.09 -4.49 22.66
N SER A 403 -10.78 -5.77 22.85
CA SER A 403 -11.06 -6.50 24.09
C SER A 403 -10.02 -6.26 25.17
N GLY A 404 -10.45 -6.38 26.42
CA GLY A 404 -9.59 -6.37 27.58
C GLY A 404 -9.07 -5.00 28.02
N GLN A 405 -8.76 -4.85 29.31
CA GLN A 405 -8.23 -3.63 29.90
C GLN A 405 -6.99 -3.91 30.75
N ILE A 406 -6.09 -2.92 30.77
CA ILE A 406 -4.89 -2.93 31.60
C ILE A 406 -5.29 -2.60 33.05
N ASN A 407 -4.76 -3.35 34.01
CA ASN A 407 -4.99 -3.09 35.43
C ASN A 407 -4.45 -1.72 35.84
N LYS A 408 -5.16 -1.06 36.77
CA LYS A 408 -4.74 0.23 37.31
C LYS A 408 -3.33 0.14 37.90
N GLY A 409 -2.44 1.04 37.47
CA GLY A 409 -1.05 1.10 37.95
C GLY A 409 -0.05 0.28 37.12
N VAL A 410 -0.50 -0.42 36.08
CA VAL A 410 0.38 -1.05 35.09
C VAL A 410 0.57 -0.08 33.91
N GLY A 411 1.82 0.08 33.45
CA GLY A 411 2.14 0.89 32.27
C GLY A 411 1.58 0.28 30.98
N THR A 412 1.64 1.05 29.91
CA THR A 412 1.25 0.61 28.56
C THR A 412 2.11 -0.58 28.08
N PRO A 413 1.68 -1.37 27.08
CA PRO A 413 2.47 -2.45 26.52
C PRO A 413 3.83 -1.97 25.99
N ALA A 414 3.90 -0.76 25.42
CA ALA A 414 5.16 -0.18 24.97
C ALA A 414 6.15 0.04 26.13
N GLU A 415 5.66 0.49 27.29
CA GLU A 415 6.49 0.72 28.48
C GLU A 415 6.91 -0.58 29.17
N THR A 416 6.03 -1.58 29.19
CA THR A 416 6.20 -2.81 29.98
C THR A 416 6.78 -3.97 29.19
N LEU A 417 6.31 -4.20 27.96
CA LEU A 417 6.71 -5.30 27.09
C LEU A 417 7.82 -4.92 26.09
N LYS A 418 8.04 -3.62 25.86
CA LYS A 418 9.11 -3.09 25.01
C LYS A 418 9.10 -3.72 23.62
N SER A 419 10.18 -4.36 23.19
CA SER A 419 10.30 -5.01 21.88
C SER A 419 9.31 -6.15 21.64
N TYR A 420 8.70 -6.70 22.69
CA TYR A 420 7.67 -7.75 22.58
C TYR A 420 6.26 -7.18 22.44
N ALA A 421 6.07 -5.87 22.63
CA ALA A 421 4.74 -5.26 22.71
C ALA A 421 3.88 -5.60 21.48
N SER A 422 4.42 -5.38 20.27
CA SER A 422 3.71 -5.67 19.02
C SER A 422 3.41 -7.16 18.86
N THR A 423 4.40 -8.04 19.00
CA THR A 423 4.19 -9.50 18.88
C THR A 423 3.14 -10.02 19.87
N MET A 424 3.16 -9.54 21.11
CA MET A 424 2.21 -9.98 22.14
C MET A 424 0.81 -9.42 21.90
N GLU A 425 0.68 -8.17 21.46
CA GLU A 425 -0.62 -7.58 21.15
C GLU A 425 -1.28 -8.26 19.95
N GLU A 426 -0.51 -8.52 18.90
CA GLU A 426 -0.98 -9.25 17.72
C GLU A 426 -1.38 -10.68 18.05
N GLY A 427 -0.53 -11.42 18.80
CA GLY A 427 -0.86 -12.79 19.21
C GLY A 427 -2.08 -12.85 20.13
N ARG A 428 -2.30 -11.83 20.96
CA ARG A 428 -3.50 -11.70 21.80
C ARG A 428 -4.74 -11.50 20.93
N ALA A 429 -4.69 -10.61 19.95
CA ALA A 429 -5.81 -10.37 19.04
C ALA A 429 -6.10 -11.61 18.17
N ASP A 430 -5.07 -12.28 17.66
CA ASP A 430 -5.18 -13.53 16.91
C ASP A 430 -5.83 -14.65 17.75
N LEU A 431 -5.41 -14.82 19.01
CA LEU A 431 -6.00 -15.80 19.93
C LEU A 431 -7.49 -15.52 20.20
N VAL A 432 -7.89 -14.26 20.36
CA VAL A 432 -9.31 -13.89 20.52
C VAL A 432 -10.09 -14.23 19.24
N GLY A 433 -9.54 -13.91 18.07
CA GLY A 433 -10.14 -14.27 16.78
C GLY A 433 -10.33 -15.78 16.63
N LEU A 434 -9.27 -16.55 16.85
CA LEU A 434 -9.29 -18.01 16.78
C LEU A 434 -10.28 -18.61 17.78
N TYR A 435 -10.26 -18.16 19.03
CA TYR A 435 -11.19 -18.66 20.07
C TYR A 435 -12.66 -18.52 19.65
N TYR A 436 -13.03 -17.40 19.03
CA TYR A 436 -14.41 -17.18 18.60
C TYR A 436 -14.75 -17.80 17.24
N LEU A 437 -13.78 -18.06 16.37
CA LEU A 437 -14.04 -18.76 15.09
C LEU A 437 -14.65 -20.14 15.28
N TYR A 438 -14.21 -20.86 16.33
CA TYR A 438 -14.80 -22.13 16.72
C TYR A 438 -15.92 -21.95 17.75
N ASN A 439 -16.87 -21.01 17.51
CA ASN A 439 -17.99 -20.75 18.40
C ASN A 439 -19.35 -20.72 17.67
N PRO A 440 -20.39 -21.41 18.20
CA PRO A 440 -21.73 -21.43 17.58
C PRO A 440 -22.37 -20.05 17.44
N LYS A 441 -21.96 -19.07 18.26
CA LYS A 441 -22.47 -17.71 18.17
C LYS A 441 -22.30 -17.10 16.78
N LEU A 442 -21.24 -17.45 16.05
CA LEU A 442 -21.02 -16.94 14.70
C LEU A 442 -22.11 -17.42 13.73
N GLN A 443 -22.54 -18.67 13.84
CA GLN A 443 -23.66 -19.20 13.05
C GLN A 443 -25.00 -18.60 13.51
N GLU A 444 -25.21 -18.39 14.81
CA GLU A 444 -26.41 -17.71 15.33
C GLU A 444 -26.56 -16.27 14.81
N LEU A 445 -25.44 -15.55 14.66
CA LEU A 445 -25.40 -14.21 14.07
C LEU A 445 -25.52 -14.23 12.53
N GLY A 446 -25.61 -15.43 11.93
CA GLY A 446 -25.62 -15.62 10.48
C GLY A 446 -24.35 -15.09 9.82
N LEU A 447 -23.20 -15.25 10.50
CA LEU A 447 -21.89 -14.95 9.92
C LEU A 447 -21.41 -16.13 9.08
N THR A 448 -21.63 -17.37 9.52
CA THR A 448 -21.27 -18.61 8.81
C THR A 448 -22.45 -19.58 8.73
N ASP A 449 -22.47 -20.46 7.73
CA ASP A 449 -23.44 -21.55 7.59
C ASP A 449 -23.10 -22.78 8.44
N ASP A 450 -21.81 -23.01 8.72
CA ASP A 450 -21.29 -24.09 9.55
C ASP A 450 -20.08 -23.61 10.36
N TRP A 451 -20.32 -23.24 11.62
CA TRP A 451 -19.26 -22.70 12.49
C TRP A 451 -18.16 -23.71 12.80
N LYS A 452 -18.48 -25.01 12.85
CA LYS A 452 -17.47 -26.04 13.16
C LYS A 452 -16.49 -26.19 12.01
N LYS A 453 -17.00 -26.34 10.79
CA LYS A 453 -16.15 -26.47 9.60
C LYS A 453 -15.36 -25.20 9.31
N THR A 454 -15.98 -24.04 9.52
CA THR A 454 -15.29 -22.74 9.40
C THR A 454 -14.14 -22.64 10.39
N GLY A 455 -14.39 -22.97 11.67
CA GLY A 455 -13.35 -22.90 12.68
C GLY A 455 -12.26 -23.96 12.51
N MET A 456 -12.60 -25.17 12.03
CA MET A 456 -11.60 -26.20 11.67
C MET A 456 -10.68 -25.72 10.55
N ALA A 457 -11.24 -25.20 9.45
CA ALA A 457 -10.43 -24.64 8.35
C ALA A 457 -9.48 -23.54 8.85
N ALA A 458 -9.98 -22.60 9.68
CA ALA A 458 -9.13 -21.57 10.29
C ALA A 458 -8.01 -22.15 11.15
N TYR A 459 -8.30 -23.17 11.97
CA TYR A 459 -7.32 -23.77 12.86
C TYR A 459 -6.23 -24.49 12.09
N ASP A 460 -6.60 -25.34 11.13
CA ASP A 460 -5.67 -26.09 10.29
C ASP A 460 -4.79 -25.12 9.49
N GLY A 461 -5.40 -24.11 8.86
CA GLY A 461 -4.70 -23.05 8.14
C GLY A 461 -3.70 -22.29 9.02
N TYR A 462 -4.11 -21.87 10.22
CA TYR A 462 -3.27 -21.11 11.15
C TYR A 462 -2.10 -21.94 11.70
N ILE A 463 -2.33 -23.21 12.04
CA ILE A 463 -1.28 -24.13 12.49
C ILE A 463 -0.28 -24.40 11.38
N ARG A 464 -0.76 -24.79 10.18
CA ARG A 464 0.09 -25.07 9.02
C ARG A 464 0.91 -23.84 8.60
N ASN A 465 0.32 -22.65 8.68
CA ASN A 465 1.05 -21.41 8.45
C ASN A 465 2.12 -21.17 9.51
N GLY A 466 1.70 -21.15 10.78
CA GLY A 466 2.54 -20.81 11.93
C GLY A 466 3.74 -21.74 12.12
N LEU A 467 3.56 -23.04 11.91
CA LEU A 467 4.60 -24.04 12.13
C LEU A 467 5.51 -24.29 10.93
N MET A 468 5.03 -24.06 9.71
CA MET A 468 5.71 -24.56 8.51
C MET A 468 5.69 -23.57 7.34
N THR A 469 4.52 -23.29 6.77
CA THR A 469 4.48 -22.66 5.44
C THR A 469 4.86 -21.18 5.43
N GLN A 470 4.86 -20.49 6.59
CA GLN A 470 5.34 -19.11 6.65
C GLN A 470 6.85 -18.97 6.43
N LEU A 471 7.63 -20.04 6.64
CA LEU A 471 9.10 -20.01 6.57
C LEU A 471 9.63 -19.75 5.15
N ILE A 472 8.79 -19.92 4.12
CA ILE A 472 9.15 -19.56 2.73
C ILE A 472 9.47 -18.08 2.55
N ARG A 473 9.07 -17.23 3.50
CA ARG A 473 9.32 -15.79 3.52
C ARG A 473 10.72 -15.45 4.04
N LEU A 474 11.48 -16.45 4.52
CA LEU A 474 12.81 -16.28 5.10
C LEU A 474 13.88 -16.83 4.17
N GLU A 475 15.02 -16.14 4.14
CA GLU A 475 16.25 -16.70 3.59
C GLU A 475 16.77 -17.84 4.49
N PRO A 476 17.38 -18.89 3.93
CA PRO A 476 17.96 -19.97 4.73
C PRO A 476 18.92 -19.46 5.81
N GLY A 477 18.71 -19.94 7.05
CA GLY A 477 19.51 -19.57 8.22
C GLY A 477 19.11 -18.24 8.89
N LYS A 478 18.00 -17.62 8.49
CA LYS A 478 17.42 -16.46 9.18
C LYS A 478 16.36 -16.86 10.19
N ASP A 479 16.27 -16.08 11.26
CA ASP A 479 15.21 -16.18 12.26
C ASP A 479 13.95 -15.41 11.83
N ILE A 480 12.81 -15.72 12.46
CA ILE A 480 11.60 -14.91 12.30
C ILE A 480 11.79 -13.59 13.06
N GLU A 481 11.76 -12.48 12.32
CA GLU A 481 11.93 -11.12 12.87
C GLU A 481 10.61 -10.32 12.97
N GLU A 482 9.74 -10.48 11.97
CA GLU A 482 8.50 -9.70 11.84
C GLU A 482 7.48 -10.08 12.93
N ALA A 483 6.81 -9.08 13.52
CA ALA A 483 5.98 -9.25 14.71
C ALA A 483 4.77 -10.19 14.49
N HIS A 484 4.08 -10.10 13.35
CA HIS A 484 2.96 -10.99 13.05
C HIS A 484 3.43 -12.43 12.79
N MET A 485 4.52 -12.63 12.04
CA MET A 485 5.12 -13.95 11.85
C MET A 485 5.56 -14.58 13.19
N ARG A 486 6.18 -13.78 14.06
CA ARG A 486 6.56 -14.20 15.42
C ARG A 486 5.34 -14.63 16.24
N ASN A 487 4.26 -13.85 16.18
CA ASN A 487 3.04 -14.18 16.94
C ASN A 487 2.44 -15.51 16.43
N ARG A 488 2.34 -15.69 15.10
CA ARG A 488 1.74 -16.90 14.50
C ARG A 488 2.55 -18.13 14.86
N GLN A 489 3.87 -18.04 14.79
CA GLN A 489 4.75 -19.12 15.23
C GLN A 489 4.58 -19.40 16.72
N TRP A 490 4.58 -18.36 17.56
CA TRP A 490 4.43 -18.50 19.01
C TRP A 490 3.12 -19.19 19.39
N VAL A 491 1.99 -18.71 18.88
CA VAL A 491 0.66 -19.28 19.15
C VAL A 491 0.62 -20.74 18.69
N SER A 492 0.99 -21.03 17.44
CA SER A 492 0.93 -22.39 16.90
C SER A 492 1.88 -23.35 17.61
N ALA A 493 3.12 -22.93 17.89
CA ALA A 493 4.09 -23.75 18.60
C ALA A 493 3.68 -24.01 20.05
N TRP A 494 3.09 -23.01 20.73
CA TRP A 494 2.62 -23.17 22.09
C TRP A 494 1.47 -24.17 22.16
N VAL A 495 0.45 -24.06 21.28
CA VAL A 495 -0.67 -25.02 21.30
C VAL A 495 -0.19 -26.42 20.89
N PHE A 496 0.70 -26.54 19.90
CA PHE A 496 1.33 -27.81 19.56
C PHE A 496 2.05 -28.45 20.75
N GLU A 497 2.86 -27.67 21.48
CA GLU A 497 3.56 -28.15 22.69
C GLU A 497 2.58 -28.65 23.75
N LYS A 498 1.49 -27.92 24.01
CA LYS A 498 0.48 -28.30 25.02
C LYS A 498 -0.39 -29.47 24.58
N GLY A 499 -0.70 -29.58 23.29
CA GLY A 499 -1.50 -30.65 22.70
C GLY A 499 -0.72 -31.95 22.43
N LYS A 500 0.62 -31.90 22.42
CA LYS A 500 1.48 -33.02 22.02
C LYS A 500 1.21 -34.33 22.77
N LYS A 501 0.91 -34.25 24.07
CA LYS A 501 0.65 -35.45 24.89
C LYS A 501 -0.63 -36.17 24.44
N ASP A 502 -1.61 -35.42 23.97
CA ASP A 502 -2.94 -35.91 23.61
C ASP A 502 -3.09 -36.08 22.09
N ASN A 503 -2.05 -35.74 21.30
CA ASN A 503 -1.99 -35.86 19.85
C ASN A 503 -3.17 -35.19 19.13
N VAL A 504 -3.45 -33.95 19.53
CA VAL A 504 -4.58 -33.14 19.03
C VAL A 504 -4.19 -32.13 17.94
N ILE A 505 -2.89 -32.01 17.63
CA ILE A 505 -2.32 -31.21 16.54
C ILE A 505 -1.25 -32.06 15.86
#